data_AF-A0A847X5E4-F1
#
_entry.id   AF-A0A847X5E4-F1
#
_cell.length_a   1.000
_cell.length_b   1.000
_cell.length_c   1.000
_cell.angle_alpha   90.00
_cell.angle_beta   90.00
_cell.angle_gamma   90.00
#
_symmetry.space_group_name_H-M   'P 1'
#
loop_
_entity.id
_entity.type
_entity.pdbx_description
1 polymer ?
#
loop_
_entity_poly.entity_id
_entity_poly.type
_entity_poly.pdbx_seq_one_letter_code
_entity_poly.pdbx_strand_id
1 'polypeptide(L)'
;MHLARDREVMDVLRRLGYPAEAFIDYGYPNEELTKEQVYNAVKSVCSYFKDTPIYIRTLDENKGFDNSRGRRDHIACFYGVKEFIEKNNNDIIVRYYLGHQGSEEVQGYTRIHAEEEERVLWLNLMDAYSQWDPDNGRYAVGGIYSTKSAFNSIKKYYTNYYKRS
;
A
#
# COMPACT_ATOMS: atom_id res chain seq x y z
N MET A 1 6.07 17.94 7.87
CA MET A 1 5.19 18.09 6.69
C MET A 1 5.84 17.33 5.53
N HIS A 2 5.31 16.16 5.17
CA HIS A 2 5.92 15.25 4.19
C HIS A 2 5.47 15.59 2.77
N LEU A 3 5.67 16.84 2.35
CA LEU A 3 5.13 17.41 1.10
C LEU A 3 5.42 16.58 -0.15
N ALA A 4 6.57 15.90 -0.21
CA ALA A 4 6.90 15.05 -1.34
C ALA A 4 6.12 13.72 -1.35
N ARG A 5 5.86 13.09 -0.18
CA ARG A 5 5.08 11.83 -0.09
C ARG A 5 3.63 12.06 -0.50
N ASP A 6 3.05 13.17 -0.05
CA ASP A 6 1.67 13.51 -0.40
C ASP A 6 1.55 13.74 -1.91
N ARG A 7 2.53 14.42 -2.53
CA ARG A 7 2.57 14.62 -3.98
C ARG A 7 2.66 13.31 -4.77
N GLU A 8 3.45 12.33 -4.32
CA GLU A 8 3.54 11.03 -4.99
C GLU A 8 2.21 10.28 -4.93
N VAL A 9 1.59 10.21 -3.75
CA VAL A 9 0.30 9.53 -3.58
C VAL A 9 -0.78 10.22 -4.41
N MET A 10 -0.79 11.56 -4.46
CA MET A 10 -1.71 12.31 -5.31
C MET A 10 -1.49 12.04 -6.80
N ASP A 11 -0.24 11.92 -7.27
CA ASP A 11 0.03 11.58 -8.68
C ASP A 11 -0.42 10.15 -9.00
N VAL A 12 -0.26 9.20 -8.08
CA VAL A 12 -0.78 7.83 -8.22
C VAL A 12 -2.32 7.83 -8.32
N LEU A 13 -3.00 8.53 -7.41
CA LEU A 13 -4.46 8.61 -7.40
C LEU A 13 -4.98 9.26 -8.69
N ARG A 14 -4.35 10.35 -9.14
CA ARG A 14 -4.68 11.01 -10.41
C ARG A 14 -4.53 10.06 -11.60
N ARG A 15 -3.44 9.28 -11.66
CA ARG A 15 -3.22 8.28 -12.74
C ARG A 15 -4.23 7.13 -12.69
N LEU A 16 -4.74 6.80 -11.51
CA LEU A 16 -5.82 5.84 -11.30
C LEU A 16 -7.22 6.42 -11.57
N GLY A 17 -7.33 7.72 -11.85
CA GLY A 17 -8.61 8.41 -12.05
C GLY A 17 -9.38 8.71 -10.76
N TYR A 18 -8.73 8.63 -9.60
CA TYR A 18 -9.32 9.02 -8.33
C TYR A 18 -9.17 10.53 -8.08
N PRO A 19 -10.17 11.16 -7.45
CA PRO A 19 -10.09 12.55 -7.02
C PRO A 19 -9.14 12.70 -5.82
N ALA A 20 -8.59 13.89 -5.60
CA ALA A 20 -7.62 14.14 -4.52
C ALA A 20 -8.24 13.91 -3.13
N GLU A 21 -9.54 14.15 -3.00
CA GLU A 21 -10.35 13.94 -1.81
C GLU A 21 -10.45 12.45 -1.42
N ALA A 22 -10.03 11.53 -2.30
CA ALA A 22 -9.92 10.11 -1.97
C ALA A 22 -8.73 9.80 -1.05
N PHE A 23 -7.79 10.73 -0.86
CA PHE A 23 -6.68 10.60 0.08
C PHE A 23 -6.96 11.35 1.37
N ILE A 24 -6.74 10.67 2.50
CA ILE A 24 -6.78 11.26 3.83
C ILE A 24 -5.42 11.01 4.49
N ASP A 25 -4.67 12.08 4.73
CA ASP A 25 -3.48 12.04 5.58
C ASP A 25 -3.88 12.31 7.04
N TYR A 26 -3.64 11.34 7.90
CA TYR A 26 -3.84 11.48 9.34
C TYR A 26 -2.62 12.10 10.07
N GLY A 27 -1.50 12.29 9.37
CA GLY A 27 -0.31 12.98 9.89
C GLY A 27 0.41 12.24 11.01
N TYR A 28 0.20 10.93 11.15
CA TYR A 28 0.88 10.14 12.18
C TYR A 28 2.39 10.04 11.90
N PRO A 29 3.25 10.16 12.92
CA PRO A 29 4.69 10.00 12.73
C PRO A 29 5.04 8.60 12.24
N ASN A 30 5.95 8.53 11.27
CA ASN A 30 6.47 7.28 10.73
C ASN A 30 7.22 6.49 11.83
N GLU A 31 7.02 5.17 11.88
CA GLU A 31 7.54 4.23 12.89
C GLU A 31 6.95 4.38 14.31
N GLU A 32 5.95 5.25 14.48
CA GLU A 32 5.25 5.49 15.75
C GLU A 32 3.74 5.21 15.66
N LEU A 33 3.29 4.58 14.57
CA LEU A 33 1.88 4.28 14.38
C LEU A 33 1.40 3.23 15.39
N THR A 34 0.28 3.52 16.07
CA THR A 34 -0.35 2.59 17.01
C THR A 34 -1.60 1.94 16.43
N LYS A 35 -1.96 0.76 16.95
CA LYS A 35 -3.16 0.05 16.50
C LYS A 35 -4.45 0.84 16.80
N GLU A 36 -4.47 1.60 17.90
CA GLU A 36 -5.62 2.43 18.30
C GLU A 36 -5.84 3.59 17.33
N GLN A 37 -4.75 4.20 16.85
CA GLN A 37 -4.82 5.24 15.82
C GLN A 37 -5.43 4.68 14.54
N VAL A 38 -4.95 3.52 14.09
CA VAL A 38 -5.51 2.83 12.90
C VAL A 38 -6.98 2.49 13.11
N TYR A 39 -7.35 1.88 14.24
CA TYR A 39 -8.74 1.52 14.55
C TYR A 39 -9.67 2.74 14.43
N ASN A 40 -9.28 3.87 15.03
CA ASN A 40 -10.08 5.08 15.02
C ASN A 40 -10.18 5.71 13.61
N ALA A 41 -9.09 5.67 12.83
CA ALA A 41 -9.08 6.11 11.44
C ALA A 41 -10.08 5.29 10.59
N VAL A 42 -9.98 3.96 10.65
CA VAL A 42 -10.87 3.04 9.91
C VAL A 42 -12.33 3.25 10.34
N LYS A 43 -12.58 3.37 11.65
CA LYS A 43 -13.93 3.65 12.17
C LYS A 43 -14.50 4.95 11.62
N SER A 44 -13.70 6.01 11.57
CA SER A 44 -14.13 7.31 11.03
C SER A 44 -14.55 7.20 9.57
N VAL A 45 -13.70 6.58 8.73
CA VAL A 45 -13.99 6.37 7.30
C VAL A 45 -15.23 5.50 7.11
N CYS A 46 -15.32 4.37 7.81
CA CYS A 46 -16.45 3.46 7.64
C CYS A 46 -17.78 4.08 8.09
N SER A 47 -17.76 4.92 9.13
CA SER A 47 -18.95 5.64 9.59
C SER A 47 -19.48 6.62 8.55
N TYR A 48 -18.60 7.19 7.71
CA TYR A 48 -18.98 8.05 6.59
C TYR A 48 -19.71 7.29 5.48
N PHE A 49 -19.37 6.00 5.26
CA PHE A 49 -19.93 5.15 4.22
C PHE A 49 -20.92 4.09 4.76
N LYS A 50 -21.59 4.36 5.89
CA LYS A 50 -22.39 3.38 6.66
C LYS A 50 -23.44 2.56 5.87
N ASP A 51 -23.92 3.08 4.74
CA ASP A 51 -24.97 2.46 3.92
C ASP A 51 -24.40 1.78 2.65
N THR A 52 -23.07 1.64 2.54
CA THR A 52 -22.38 1.07 1.38
C THR A 52 -21.49 -0.10 1.81
N PRO A 53 -21.47 -1.24 1.08
CA PRO A 53 -20.53 -2.32 1.35
C PRO A 53 -19.08 -1.81 1.27
N ILE A 54 -18.31 -2.05 2.33
CA ILE A 54 -16.93 -1.56 2.43
C ILE A 54 -15.97 -2.71 2.18
N TYR A 55 -15.05 -2.50 1.25
CA TYR A 55 -13.95 -3.41 0.97
C TYR A 55 -12.65 -2.85 1.53
N ILE A 56 -12.11 -3.48 2.57
CA ILE A 56 -10.84 -3.06 3.17
C ILE A 56 -9.72 -3.96 2.64
N ARG A 57 -8.63 -3.37 2.15
CA ARG A 57 -7.40 -4.09 1.79
C ARG A 57 -6.29 -3.67 2.73
N THR A 58 -5.65 -4.62 3.41
CA THR A 58 -4.55 -4.35 4.35
C THR A 58 -3.45 -5.40 4.27
N LEU A 59 -2.24 -5.07 4.72
CA LEU A 59 -1.13 -6.03 4.85
C LEU A 59 -1.48 -7.13 5.85
N ASP A 60 -1.06 -8.36 5.59
CA ASP A 60 -1.15 -9.49 6.53
C ASP A 60 0.01 -9.50 7.54
N GLU A 61 -0.26 -9.95 8.78
CA GLU A 61 0.75 -10.07 9.83
C GLU A 61 1.61 -11.34 9.76
N ASN A 62 1.23 -12.41 9.05
CA ASN A 62 1.84 -13.73 9.29
C ASN A 62 2.75 -14.19 8.17
N LYS A 63 2.72 -13.54 7.00
CA LYS A 63 3.48 -13.98 5.82
C LYS A 63 4.00 -12.75 5.05
N GLY A 64 5.30 -12.71 4.79
CA GLY A 64 5.91 -11.65 3.99
C GLY A 64 6.43 -10.44 4.72
N PHE A 65 6.82 -10.58 5.98
CA PHE A 65 7.41 -9.46 6.69
C PHE A 65 8.72 -9.00 6.07
N ASP A 66 8.64 -7.74 5.65
CA ASP A 66 9.73 -6.80 5.63
C ASP A 66 10.43 -6.80 7.00
N ASN A 67 11.74 -7.10 7.00
CA ASN A 67 12.61 -6.99 8.17
C ASN A 67 13.11 -5.55 8.38
N SER A 68 12.58 -4.57 7.64
CA SER A 68 12.93 -3.17 7.79
C SER A 68 12.36 -2.55 9.08
N ARG A 69 12.78 -1.31 9.34
CA ARG A 69 12.30 -0.49 10.46
C ARG A 69 10.79 -0.19 10.41
N GLY A 70 10.17 -0.22 9.22
CA GLY A 70 8.73 0.05 9.03
C GLY A 70 7.79 -1.07 9.51
N ARG A 71 8.34 -2.21 9.95
CA ARG A 71 7.54 -3.38 10.38
C ARG A 71 6.54 -3.06 11.49
N ARG A 72 6.88 -2.15 12.42
CA ARG A 72 5.99 -1.77 13.53
C ARG A 72 4.69 -1.15 13.02
N ASP A 73 4.77 -0.23 12.06
CA ASP A 73 3.61 0.42 11.49
C ASP A 73 2.74 -0.57 10.71
N HIS A 74 3.35 -1.50 9.98
CA HIS A 74 2.61 -2.56 9.29
C HIS A 74 1.81 -3.44 10.26
N ILE A 75 2.42 -3.80 11.40
CA ILE A 75 1.76 -4.58 12.46
C ILE A 75 0.61 -3.78 13.08
N ALA A 76 0.81 -2.48 13.34
CA ALA A 76 -0.23 -1.61 13.85
C ALA A 76 -1.43 -1.52 12.89
N CYS A 77 -1.17 -1.39 11.58
CA CYS A 77 -2.19 -1.41 10.54
C CYS A 77 -3.01 -2.70 10.55
N PHE A 78 -2.34 -3.87 10.56
CA PHE A 78 -3.03 -5.15 10.58
C PHE A 78 -3.94 -5.28 11.81
N TYR A 79 -3.40 -5.07 13.02
CA TYR A 79 -4.17 -5.26 14.25
C TYR A 79 -5.28 -4.23 14.41
N GLY A 80 -5.06 -2.97 14.02
CA GLY A 80 -6.10 -1.94 14.09
C GLY A 80 -7.29 -2.27 13.18
N VAL A 81 -7.02 -2.73 11.95
CA VAL A 81 -8.06 -3.18 11.01
C VAL A 81 -8.76 -4.45 11.52
N LYS A 82 -7.99 -5.45 11.98
CA LYS A 82 -8.53 -6.70 12.54
C LYS A 82 -9.47 -6.44 13.71
N GLU A 83 -9.03 -5.64 14.68
CA GLU A 83 -9.82 -5.28 15.86
C GLU A 83 -11.09 -4.51 15.47
N PHE A 84 -11.03 -3.67 14.43
CA PHE A 84 -12.21 -2.97 13.91
C PHE A 84 -13.25 -3.94 13.36
N ILE A 85 -12.84 -4.89 12.52
CA ILE A 85 -13.75 -5.87 11.91
C ILE A 85 -14.38 -6.76 12.98
N GLU A 86 -13.57 -7.30 13.90
CA GLU A 86 -14.03 -8.17 14.99
C GLU A 86 -15.11 -7.50 15.86
N LYS A 87 -15.08 -6.16 15.96
CA LYS A 87 -16.03 -5.38 16.78
C LYS A 87 -17.22 -4.79 16.02
N ASN A 88 -17.17 -4.67 14.68
CA ASN A 88 -18.13 -3.85 13.92
C ASN A 88 -18.87 -4.58 12.77
N ASN A 89 -18.95 -5.92 12.82
CA ASN A 89 -19.91 -6.75 12.05
C ASN A 89 -19.55 -7.11 10.59
N ASN A 90 -20.31 -8.10 10.06
CA ASN A 90 -20.01 -8.98 8.92
C ASN A 90 -20.06 -8.37 7.51
N ASP A 91 -20.55 -7.14 7.32
CA ASP A 91 -20.73 -6.54 5.98
C ASP A 91 -19.44 -5.90 5.42
N ILE A 92 -18.36 -5.95 6.19
CA ILE A 92 -17.04 -5.48 5.78
C ILE A 92 -16.26 -6.65 5.19
N ILE A 93 -15.95 -6.55 3.90
CA ILE A 93 -15.15 -7.55 3.21
C ILE A 93 -13.69 -7.14 3.28
N VAL A 94 -12.88 -7.97 3.93
CA VAL A 94 -11.44 -7.69 4.08
C VAL A 94 -10.61 -8.63 3.24
N ARG A 95 -9.65 -8.06 2.52
CA ARG A 95 -8.65 -8.80 1.76
C ARG A 95 -7.26 -8.46 2.26
N TYR A 96 -6.58 -9.46 2.77
CA TYR A 96 -5.19 -9.34 3.17
C TYR A 96 -4.29 -9.53 1.96
N TYR A 97 -3.26 -8.69 1.84
CA TYR A 97 -2.20 -8.86 0.85
C TYR A 97 -0.86 -9.02 1.53
N LEU A 98 0.03 -9.74 0.86
CA LEU A 98 1.38 -9.99 1.35
C LEU A 98 2.29 -8.81 1.03
N GLY A 99 3.25 -8.53 1.91
CA GLY A 99 4.44 -7.81 1.52
C GLY A 99 5.16 -8.56 0.38
N HIS A 100 6.03 -7.88 -0.38
CA HIS A 100 6.75 -8.51 -1.48
C HIS A 100 7.55 -9.73 -0.98
N GLN A 101 7.01 -10.92 -1.19
CA GLN A 101 7.74 -12.18 -1.14
C GLN A 101 8.12 -12.53 -2.59
N GLY A 102 9.20 -13.29 -2.76
CA GLY A 102 9.67 -13.72 -4.07
C GLY A 102 8.65 -14.59 -4.84
N SER A 103 9.13 -15.39 -5.77
CA SER A 103 8.29 -16.17 -6.68
C SER A 103 7.55 -17.36 -6.07
N GLU A 104 7.54 -17.52 -4.74
CA GLU A 104 7.00 -18.71 -4.07
C GLU A 104 5.49 -18.62 -3.89
N GLU A 105 4.78 -19.72 -4.15
CA GLU A 105 3.36 -19.85 -3.83
C GLU A 105 3.18 -19.87 -2.31
N VAL A 106 2.37 -18.95 -1.80
CA VAL A 106 2.11 -18.83 -0.37
C VAL A 106 0.77 -19.48 -0.05
N GLN A 107 0.79 -20.56 0.73
CA GLN A 107 -0.44 -21.28 1.11
C GLN A 107 -1.48 -20.31 1.73
N GLY A 108 -2.71 -20.37 1.21
CA GLY A 108 -3.83 -19.50 1.62
C GLY A 108 -3.94 -18.20 0.81
N TYR A 109 -3.05 -17.96 -0.15
CA TYR A 109 -3.05 -16.77 -1.00
C TYR A 109 -3.20 -17.13 -2.47
N THR A 110 -4.01 -16.36 -3.17
CA THR A 110 -4.12 -16.44 -4.63
C THR A 110 -3.22 -15.39 -5.25
N ARG A 111 -2.29 -15.83 -6.10
CA ARG A 111 -1.49 -14.92 -6.92
C ARG A 111 -2.39 -14.29 -7.98
N ILE A 112 -2.41 -12.97 -8.02
CA ILE A 112 -3.08 -12.22 -9.10
C ILE A 112 -2.05 -11.99 -10.20
N HIS A 113 -2.37 -12.45 -11.41
CA HIS A 113 -1.63 -12.14 -12.61
C HIS A 113 -2.26 -10.92 -13.25
N ALA A 114 -1.49 -9.84 -13.39
CA ALA A 114 -1.94 -8.67 -14.12
C ALA A 114 -1.91 -8.96 -15.63
N GLU A 115 -2.97 -8.56 -16.31
CA GLU A 115 -3.01 -8.53 -17.77
C GLU A 115 -2.01 -7.50 -18.33
N GLU A 116 -1.82 -7.44 -19.65
CA GLU A 116 -0.85 -6.53 -20.26
C GLU A 116 -1.15 -5.05 -19.94
N GLU A 117 -2.40 -4.64 -20.05
CA GLU A 117 -2.84 -3.27 -19.76
C GLU A 117 -2.66 -2.92 -18.28
N GLU A 118 -2.99 -3.85 -17.38
CA GLU A 118 -2.80 -3.68 -15.94
C GLU A 118 -1.32 -3.62 -15.57
N ARG A 119 -0.45 -4.39 -16.25
CA ARG A 119 1.00 -4.31 -16.06
C ARG A 119 1.53 -2.95 -16.49
N VAL A 120 1.11 -2.44 -17.64
CA VAL A 120 1.50 -1.09 -18.10
C VAL A 120 1.05 -0.04 -17.09
N LEU A 121 -0.18 -0.15 -16.58
CA LEU A 121 -0.67 0.72 -15.53
C LEU A 121 0.21 0.64 -14.27
N TRP A 122 0.50 -0.56 -13.76
CA TRP A 122 1.34 -0.74 -12.58
C TRP A 122 2.74 -0.16 -12.76
N LEU A 123 3.37 -0.39 -13.92
CA LEU A 123 4.66 0.19 -14.25
C LEU A 123 4.63 1.73 -14.25
N ASN A 124 3.56 2.32 -14.79
CA ASN A 124 3.33 3.76 -14.80
C ASN A 124 3.08 4.32 -13.39
N LEU A 125 2.43 3.57 -12.50
CA LEU A 125 2.21 3.99 -11.10
C LEU A 125 3.51 3.91 -10.29
N MET A 126 4.36 2.91 -10.54
CA MET A 126 5.66 2.80 -9.88
C MET A 126 6.59 4.00 -10.18
N ASP A 127 6.45 4.63 -11.36
CA ASP A 127 7.20 5.86 -11.68
C ASP A 127 6.74 7.07 -10.87
N ALA A 128 5.49 7.10 -10.40
CA ALA A 128 5.02 8.17 -9.54
C ALA A 128 5.72 8.18 -8.17
N TYR A 129 6.21 7.03 -7.70
CA TYR A 129 6.99 6.88 -6.46
C TYR A 129 8.49 7.13 -6.62
N SER A 130 8.89 7.81 -7.69
CA SER A 130 10.30 8.12 -7.98
C SER A 130 10.60 9.62 -7.91
N GLN A 131 9.72 10.41 -7.28
CA GLN A 131 9.91 11.85 -7.17
C GLN A 131 11.07 12.13 -6.22
N TRP A 132 12.07 12.85 -6.73
CA TRP A 132 13.17 13.36 -5.94
C TRP A 132 12.68 14.51 -5.07
N ASP A 133 12.93 14.45 -3.76
CA ASP A 133 12.65 15.54 -2.83
C ASP A 133 13.95 16.31 -2.56
N PRO A 134 14.19 17.43 -3.28
CA PRO A 134 15.44 18.18 -3.16
C PRO A 134 15.63 18.79 -1.76
N ASP A 135 14.55 19.09 -1.05
CA ASP A 135 14.59 19.73 0.27
C ASP A 135 15.04 18.75 1.36
N ASN A 136 14.82 17.45 1.16
CA ASN A 136 15.18 16.39 2.11
C ASN A 136 16.38 15.54 1.65
N GLY A 137 16.98 15.85 0.49
CA GLY A 137 18.18 15.16 -0.02
C GLY A 137 18.00 13.66 -0.25
N ARG A 138 16.75 13.21 -0.47
CA ARG A 138 16.39 11.80 -0.68
C ARG A 138 15.14 11.68 -1.56
N TYR A 139 14.87 10.48 -2.06
CA TYR A 139 13.59 10.19 -2.69
C TYR A 139 12.51 10.10 -1.61
N ALA A 140 11.28 10.50 -1.93
CA ALA A 140 10.23 10.73 -0.94
C ALA A 140 9.85 9.49 -0.11
N VAL A 141 10.10 8.28 -0.62
CA VAL A 141 9.96 7.05 0.15
C VAL A 141 11.18 6.78 1.03
N GLY A 142 11.34 7.56 2.09
CA GLY A 142 11.95 7.22 3.40
C GLY A 142 13.38 6.65 3.50
N GLY A 143 13.99 6.16 2.42
CA GLY A 143 15.30 5.56 2.41
C GLY A 143 16.38 6.52 1.91
N ILE A 144 17.63 6.16 2.20
CA ILE A 144 18.82 6.73 1.55
C ILE A 144 18.82 6.35 0.04
N TYR A 145 18.00 5.36 -0.35
CA TYR A 145 17.82 4.87 -1.71
C TYR A 145 16.38 5.10 -2.18
N SER A 146 16.24 5.47 -3.45
CA SER A 146 14.95 5.51 -4.14
C SER A 146 14.23 4.17 -4.07
N THR A 147 12.92 4.16 -3.84
CA THR A 147 12.06 3.02 -4.19
C THR A 147 12.19 2.64 -5.66
N LYS A 148 12.72 3.50 -6.53
CA LYS A 148 13.11 3.17 -7.91
C LYS A 148 14.04 1.97 -7.99
N SER A 149 14.99 1.74 -7.07
CA SER A 149 15.87 0.56 -7.14
C SER A 149 15.11 -0.73 -6.81
N ALA A 150 14.24 -0.69 -5.80
CA ALA A 150 13.32 -1.78 -5.45
C ALA A 150 12.28 -2.01 -6.56
N PHE A 151 11.78 -0.95 -7.18
CA PHE A 151 10.90 -1.07 -8.33
C PHE A 151 11.64 -1.52 -9.57
N ASN A 152 12.92 -1.17 -9.79
CA ASN A 152 13.66 -1.65 -10.97
C ASN A 152 13.83 -3.17 -10.98
N SER A 153 14.03 -3.82 -9.82
CA SER A 153 14.05 -5.29 -9.74
C SER A 153 12.66 -5.87 -10.03
N ILE A 154 11.60 -5.23 -9.55
CA ILE A 154 10.21 -5.61 -9.81
C ILE A 154 9.83 -5.38 -11.29
N LYS A 155 10.18 -4.24 -11.88
CA LYS A 155 9.99 -3.91 -13.29
C LYS A 155 10.69 -4.94 -14.18
N LYS A 156 11.94 -5.31 -13.84
CA LYS A 156 12.69 -6.38 -14.54
C LYS A 156 11.94 -7.71 -14.51
N TYR A 157 11.23 -8.02 -13.43
CA TYR A 157 10.39 -9.23 -13.33
C TYR A 157 9.17 -9.14 -14.26
N TYR A 158 8.48 -7.99 -14.29
CA TYR A 158 7.30 -7.79 -15.13
C TYR A 158 7.63 -7.59 -16.63
N THR A 159 8.84 -7.15 -16.98
CA THR A 159 9.28 -6.97 -18.38
C THR A 159 9.85 -8.25 -19.02
N ASN A 160 10.25 -9.26 -18.25
CA ASN A 160 10.92 -10.48 -18.75
C ASN A 160 9.97 -11.67 -19.00
N TYR A 161 8.66 -11.44 -19.17
CA TYR A 161 7.76 -12.52 -19.59
C TYR A 161 7.91 -12.77 -21.09
N TYR A 162 8.62 -13.84 -21.44
CA TYR A 162 8.75 -14.35 -22.80
C TYR A 162 7.36 -14.58 -23.42
N LYS A 163 7.14 -13.97 -24.58
CA LYS A 163 6.06 -14.30 -25.51
C LYS A 163 6.18 -15.78 -25.85
N ARG A 164 5.18 -16.60 -25.53
CA ARG A 164 5.05 -17.92 -26.16
C ARG A 164 4.56 -17.66 -27.58
N SER A 165 5.45 -17.90 -28.55
CA SER A 165 5.16 -17.96 -29.98
C SER A 165 4.16 -19.06 -30.30
#